data_AF-A0A2Z4YDC9-F1
#
_entry.id   AF-A0A2Z4YDC9-F1
#
_cell.length_a   1.000
_cell.length_b   1.000
_cell.length_c   1.000
_cell.angle_alpha   90.00
_cell.angle_beta   90.00
_cell.angle_gamma   90.00
#
_symmetry.space_group_name_H-M   'P 1'
#
loop_
_entity.id
_entity.type
_entity.pdbx_description
1 polymer ?
#
loop_
_entity_poly.entity_id
_entity_poly.type
_entity_poly.pdbx_seq_one_letter_code
_entity_poly.pdbx_strand_id
1 'polypeptide(L)'
;MHKDMEKQLQGYGLTTAQILYHLPDHPAILQTYVWQDYDLAPDFPEMRGFLKFWEEKLDGPLHSVRYIHRKLISATEWRALKGEFILH
;
A
#
# COMPACT_ATOMS: atom_id res chain seq x y z
N MET A 1 18.41 -8.37 0.70
CA MET A 1 19.32 -7.60 -0.17
C MET A 1 19.24 -8.04 -1.63
N HIS A 2 19.41 -9.33 -1.99
CA HIS A 2 19.23 -9.76 -3.39
C HIS A 2 17.77 -9.71 -3.87
N LYS A 3 16.82 -10.17 -3.04
CA LYS A 3 15.39 -10.29 -3.40
C LYS A 3 14.71 -8.96 -3.76
N ASP A 4 15.09 -7.88 -3.09
CA ASP A 4 14.54 -6.54 -3.35
C ASP A 4 15.01 -6.00 -4.69
N MET A 5 16.29 -6.24 -5.02
CA MET A 5 16.87 -5.87 -6.31
C MET A 5 16.27 -6.71 -7.45
N GLU A 6 16.02 -8.01 -7.21
CA GLU A 6 15.31 -8.88 -8.16
C GLU A 6 13.89 -8.36 -8.44
N LYS A 7 13.13 -7.98 -7.40
CA LYS A 7 11.80 -7.36 -7.58
C LYS A 7 11.88 -6.06 -8.39
N GLN A 8 12.86 -5.19 -8.11
CA GLN A 8 13.05 -3.95 -8.87
C GLN A 8 13.35 -4.22 -10.35
N LEU A 9 14.21 -5.19 -10.66
CA LEU A 9 14.52 -5.59 -12.03
C LEU A 9 13.30 -6.18 -12.76
N GLN A 10 12.37 -6.80 -12.03
CA GLN A 10 11.08 -7.26 -12.55
C GLN A 10 10.05 -6.13 -12.72
N GLY A 11 10.42 -4.89 -12.42
CA GLY A 11 9.59 -3.71 -12.62
C GLY A 11 8.75 -3.30 -11.42
N TYR A 12 8.94 -3.94 -10.26
CA TYR A 12 8.31 -3.52 -9.01
C TYR A 12 8.91 -2.19 -8.51
N GLY A 13 8.09 -1.40 -7.85
CA GLY A 13 8.50 -0.19 -7.15
C GLY A 13 8.09 -0.26 -5.69
N LEU A 14 8.81 0.46 -4.83
CA LEU A 14 8.47 0.53 -3.40
C LEU A 14 7.18 1.33 -3.23
N THR A 15 6.15 0.71 -2.65
CA THR A 15 4.88 1.33 -2.34
C THR A 15 4.77 1.49 -0.83
N THR A 16 4.46 2.71 -0.38
CA THR A 16 4.14 3.00 1.02
C THR A 16 2.70 3.47 1.08
N ALA A 17 1.88 2.80 1.89
CA ALA A 17 0.48 3.11 2.09
C ALA A 17 0.20 3.46 3.55
N GLN A 18 -0.43 4.61 3.76
CA GLN A 18 -1.07 4.99 5.00
C GLN A 18 -2.52 4.51 4.96
N ILE A 19 -2.86 3.57 5.84
CA ILE A 19 -4.18 2.96 5.95
C ILE A 19 -4.86 3.52 7.20
N LEU A 20 -5.98 4.20 7.01
CA LEU A 20 -6.87 4.60 8.08
C LEU A 20 -7.98 3.56 8.24
N TYR A 21 -8.26 3.19 9.48
CA TYR A 21 -9.30 2.23 9.82
C TYR A 21 -9.97 2.61 11.14
N HIS A 22 -11.20 2.15 11.33
CA HIS A 22 -11.96 2.37 12.55
C HIS A 22 -11.59 1.33 13.62
N LEU A 23 -11.53 1.76 14.88
CA LEU A 23 -11.36 0.82 15.98
C LEU A 23 -12.64 -0.03 16.14
N PRO A 24 -12.57 -1.37 16.24
CA PRO A 24 -13.74 -2.24 16.27
C PRO A 24 -14.78 -1.85 17.32
N ASP A 25 -14.32 -1.57 18.54
CA ASP A 25 -15.20 -1.23 19.67
C ASP A 25 -15.56 0.26 19.72
N HIS A 26 -14.85 1.10 18.96
CA HIS A 26 -15.06 2.55 18.94
C HIS A 26 -14.97 3.11 17.51
N PRO A 27 -16.03 2.94 16.69
CA PRO A 27 -16.00 3.32 15.28
C PRO A 27 -15.80 4.82 15.04
N ALA A 28 -16.03 5.69 16.02
CA ALA A 28 -15.71 7.12 15.87
C ALA A 28 -14.19 7.41 15.87
N ILE A 29 -13.37 6.45 16.30
CA ILE A 29 -11.92 6.60 16.42
C ILE A 29 -11.25 6.00 15.19
N LEU A 30 -10.45 6.82 14.50
CA LEU A 30 -9.58 6.39 13.41
C LEU A 30 -8.16 6.11 13.93
N GLN A 31 -7.61 4.96 13.54
CA GLN A 31 -6.22 4.62 13.75
C GLN A 31 -5.49 4.50 12.40
N THR A 32 -4.18 4.71 12.43
CA THR A 32 -3.31 4.61 11.24
C THR A 32 -2.44 3.37 11.32
N TYR A 33 -2.36 2.63 10.21
CA TYR A 33 -1.36 1.59 9.96
C TYR A 33 -0.53 1.97 8.73
N VAL A 34 0.79 1.81 8.80
CA VAL A 34 1.69 2.05 7.66
C VAL A 34 2.10 0.71 7.08
N TRP A 35 1.68 0.47 5.86
CA TRP A 35 2.07 -0.69 5.07
C TRP A 35 3.15 -0.27 4.06
N GLN A 36 4.15 -1.13 3.86
CA GLN A 36 5.18 -0.89 2.85
C GLN A 36 5.67 -2.22 2.26
N ASP A 37 5.57 -2.36 0.95
CA ASP A 37 6.18 -3.46 0.18
C ASP A 37 6.46 -3.00 -1.25
N TYR A 38 7.21 -3.81 -1.98
CA TYR A 38 7.34 -3.71 -3.42
C TYR A 38 6.05 -4.15 -4.10
N ASP A 39 5.53 -3.30 -4.98
CA ASP A 39 4.28 -3.54 -5.72
C ASP A 39 4.43 -3.18 -7.20
N LEU A 40 3.45 -3.57 -8.02
CA LEU A 40 3.41 -3.28 -9.46
C LEU A 40 2.33 -2.25 -9.78
N ALA A 41 2.74 -1.02 -10.14
CA ALA A 41 1.82 -0.03 -10.67
C ALA A 41 1.45 -0.34 -12.15
N PRO A 42 0.21 -0.01 -12.59
CA PRO A 42 -0.85 0.69 -11.86
C PRO A 42 -1.81 -0.23 -11.09
N ASP A 43 -1.62 -1.55 -11.14
CA ASP A 43 -2.60 -2.51 -10.62
C ASP A 43 -2.53 -2.71 -9.10
N PHE A 44 -1.35 -2.54 -8.52
CA PHE A 44 -1.04 -2.70 -7.09
C PHE A 44 -1.53 -4.03 -6.47
N PRO A 45 -1.19 -5.20 -7.06
CA PRO A 45 -1.67 -6.49 -6.59
C PRO A 45 -1.33 -6.79 -5.12
N GLU A 46 -0.15 -6.39 -4.63
CA GLU A 46 0.26 -6.70 -3.25
C GLU A 46 -0.53 -5.88 -2.24
N MET A 47 -0.64 -4.56 -2.47
CA MET A 47 -1.46 -3.69 -1.62
C MET A 47 -2.92 -4.11 -1.64
N ARG A 48 -3.50 -4.39 -2.82
CA ARG A 48 -4.89 -4.86 -2.92
C ARG A 48 -5.11 -6.20 -2.22
N GLY A 49 -4.16 -7.12 -2.33
CA GLY A 49 -4.18 -8.40 -1.61
C GLY A 49 -4.16 -8.19 -0.09
N PHE A 50 -3.32 -7.28 0.41
CA PHE A 50 -3.27 -6.94 1.82
C PHE A 50 -4.58 -6.29 2.32
N LEU A 51 -5.15 -5.35 1.57
CA LEU A 51 -6.43 -4.72 1.93
C LEU A 51 -7.57 -5.74 1.94
N LYS A 52 -7.61 -6.66 0.98
CA LYS A 52 -8.57 -7.77 0.98
C LYS A 52 -8.39 -8.67 2.20
N PHE A 53 -7.15 -9.04 2.54
CA PHE A 53 -6.87 -9.79 3.76
C PHE A 53 -7.35 -9.04 5.01
N TRP A 54 -7.15 -7.72 5.07
CA TRP A 54 -7.62 -6.88 6.16
C TRP A 54 -9.13 -6.98 6.32
N GLU A 55 -9.88 -6.75 5.24
CA GLU A 55 -11.35 -6.82 5.24
C GLU A 55 -11.88 -8.20 5.65
N GLU A 56 -11.17 -9.28 5.28
CA GLU A 56 -11.59 -10.65 5.59
C GLU A 56 -11.20 -11.14 6.99
N LYS A 57 -10.17 -10.56 7.62
CA LYS A 57 -9.53 -11.12 8.83
C LYS A 57 -9.45 -10.19 10.02
N LEU A 58 -9.57 -8.88 9.84
CA LEU A 58 -9.45 -7.90 10.91
C LEU A 58 -10.83 -7.27 11.18
N ASP A 59 -11.15 -7.09 12.46
CA ASP A 59 -12.46 -6.54 12.87
C ASP A 59 -12.61 -5.04 12.59
N GLY A 60 -11.49 -4.32 12.40
CA GLY A 60 -11.50 -2.87 12.22
C GLY A 60 -11.72 -2.49 10.76
N PRO A 61 -12.89 -1.94 10.37
CA PRO A 61 -13.18 -1.66 8.98
C PRO A 61 -12.29 -0.56 8.46
N LEU A 62 -11.82 -0.74 7.22
CA LEU A 62 -11.01 0.25 6.53
C LEU A 62 -11.84 1.52 6.26
N HIS A 63 -11.19 2.68 6.40
CA HIS A 63 -11.79 3.97 6.10
C HIS A 63 -11.22 4.56 4.80
N SER A 64 -9.89 4.67 4.72
CA SER A 64 -9.23 5.22 3.53
C SER A 64 -7.79 4.77 3.43
N VAL A 65 -7.27 4.69 2.23
CA VAL A 65 -5.88 4.32 1.96
C VAL A 65 -5.23 5.39 1.10
N ARG A 66 -4.16 6.01 1.59
CA ARG A 66 -3.33 6.96 0.83
C ARG A 66 -1.99 6.33 0.56
N TYR A 67 -1.53 6.36 -0.68
CA TYR A 67 -0.27 5.72 -1.02
C TYR A 67 0.62 6.55 -1.93
N ILE A 68 1.92 6.25 -1.84
CA ILE A 68 2.95 6.71 -2.74
C ILE A 68 3.68 5.48 -3.26
N HIS A 69 3.83 5.40 -4.58
CA HIS A 69 4.59 4.37 -5.25
C HIS A 69 5.81 4.98 -5.92
N ARG A 70 6.98 4.41 -5.67
CA ARG A 70 8.26 4.83 -6.23
C ARG A 70 8.84 3.69 -7.07
N LYS A 71 8.87 3.87 -8.38
CA LYS A 71 9.58 2.98 -9.30
C LYS A 71 10.93 3.56 -9.65
N LEU A 72 11.98 2.75 -9.51
CA LEU A 72 13.31 3.07 -10.02
C LEU A 72 13.31 2.72 -11.51
N ILE A 73 13.52 3.71 -12.39
CA ILE A 73 13.48 3.49 -13.85
C ILE A 73 14.90 3.26 -14.37
N SER A 74 15.87 4.04 -13.86
CA SER A 74 17.30 3.86 -14.07
C SER A 74 18.06 4.37 -12.84
N ALA A 75 19.38 4.21 -12.80
CA ALA A 75 20.22 4.70 -11.70
C ALA A 75 20.05 6.22 -11.44
N THR A 76 19.60 6.98 -12.43
CA THR A 76 19.43 8.44 -12.39
C THR A 76 17.98 8.91 -12.54
N GLU A 77 17.03 8.04 -12.87
CA GLU A 77 15.63 8.40 -13.09
C GLU A 77 14.70 7.80 -12.04
N TRP A 78 13.85 8.66 -11.47
CA TRP A 78 12.83 8.30 -10.50
C TRP A 78 11.47 8.86 -10.92
N ARG A 79 10.41 8.07 -10.73
CA ARG A 79 9.01 8.53 -10.89
C ARG A 79 8.20 8.11 -9.67
N ALA A 80 7.47 9.08 -9.10
CA ALA A 80 6.53 8.86 -8.01
C ALA A 80 5.09 8.93 -8.53
N LEU A 81 4.26 7.95 -8.13
CA LEU A 81 2.81 7.97 -8.33
C LEU A 81 2.15 8.12 -6.96
N LYS A 82 1.12 8.96 -6.87
CA LYS A 82 0.32 9.14 -5.65
C LYS A 82 -1.12 8.77 -5.95
N GLY A 83 -1.80 8.17 -4.97
CA GLY A 83 -3.20 7.82 -5.09
C GLY A 83 -3.91 7.72 -3.75
N GLU A 84 -5.23 7.66 -3.80
CA GLU A 84 -6.11 7.51 -2.65
C GLU A 84 -7.25 6.54 -3.01
N PHE A 85 -7.54 5.60 -2.11
CA PHE A 85 -8.76 4.81 -2.11
C PHE A 85 -9.64 5.29 -0.97
N ILE A 86 -10.83 5.79 -1.31
CA ILE A 86 -11.87 6.11 -0.34
C ILE A 86 -12.78 4.88 -0.28
N LEU A 87 -12.91 4.29 0.90
CA LEU A 87 -13.73 3.10 1.15
C LEU A 87 -14.97 3.58 1.92
N HIS A 88 -16.16 3.21 1.44
CA HIS A 88 -17.44 3.69 1.94
C HIS A 88 -18.14 2.62 2.79
#